data_AF-A0A0F9GGC1-F1
#
_entry.id   AF-A0A0F9GGC1-F1
#
_cell.length_a   1.000
_cell.length_b   1.000
_cell.length_c   1.000
_cell.angle_alpha   90.00
_cell.angle_beta   90.00
_cell.angle_gamma   90.00
#
_symmetry.space_group_name_H-M   'P 1'
#
loop_
_entity.id
_entity.type
_entity.pdbx_description
1 polymer ?
#
loop_
_entity_poly.entity_id
_entity_poly.type
_entity_poly.pdbx_seq_one_letter_code
_entity_poly.pdbx_strand_id
1 'polypeptide(L)' 'MKASDIPEAEIFAACDAFHNKGAPTPDVALATKYPPKVILAKMEKLVEQGKLDYGVSLRTAWVEKVADGAPGGL' A
#
# COMPACT_ATOMS: atom_id res chain seq x y z
N MET A 1 16.90 5.95 -5.58
CA MET A 1 15.53 5.56 -5.98
C MET A 1 14.55 6.27 -5.08
N LYS A 2 13.55 6.97 -5.63
CA LYS A 2 12.59 7.75 -4.83
C LYS A 2 11.25 7.01 -4.77
N ALA A 3 10.48 7.25 -3.71
CA ALA A 3 9.15 6.64 -3.57
C ALA A 3 8.21 6.99 -4.73
N SER A 4 8.40 8.16 -5.35
CA SER A 4 7.63 8.61 -6.51
C SER A 4 7.86 7.78 -7.78
N ASP A 5 8.96 7.02 -7.85
CA ASP A 5 9.27 6.15 -9.00
C ASP A 5 8.42 4.86 -9.01
N ILE A 6 7.80 4.49 -7.87
CA ILE A 6 6.97 3.28 -7.78
C ILE A 6 5.55 3.61 -8.26
N PRO A 7 5.03 2.91 -9.29
CA PRO A 7 3.65 3.07 -9.73
C PRO A 7 2.68 2.72 -8.61
N GLU A 8 1.64 3.54 -8.41
CA GLU A 8 0.61 3.29 -7.39
C GLU A 8 -0.10 1.95 -7.65
N ALA A 9 -0.32 1.62 -8.93
CA ALA A 9 -0.90 0.35 -9.35
C ALA A 9 -0.09 -0.88 -8.89
N GLU A 10 1.24 -0.79 -8.81
CA GLU A 10 2.05 -1.91 -8.30
C GLU A 10 1.88 -2.08 -6.79
N ILE A 11 1.77 -0.98 -6.04
CA ILE A 11 1.48 -1.04 -4.59
C ILE A 11 0.09 -1.64 -4.36
N PHE A 12 -0.93 -1.17 -5.09
CA PHE A 12 -2.29 -1.67 -4.96
C PHE A 12 -2.38 -3.16 -5.33
N ALA A 13 -1.74 -3.57 -6.42
CA ALA A 13 -1.70 -4.98 -6.81
C ALA A 13 -1.00 -5.86 -5.76
N ALA A 14 0.06 -5.35 -5.11
CA ALA A 14 0.74 -6.07 -4.04
C ALA A 14 -0.11 -6.16 -2.77
N CYS A 15 -0.78 -5.08 -2.37
CA CYS A 15 -1.73 -5.10 -1.25
C CYS A 15 -2.89 -6.08 -1.53
N ASP A 16 -3.48 -6.01 -2.73
CA ASP A 16 -4.56 -6.91 -3.14
C ASP A 16 -4.11 -8.38 -3.13
N ALA A 17 -2.92 -8.68 -3.65
CA ALA A 17 -2.38 -10.03 -3.65
C ALA A 17 -2.14 -10.57 -2.23
N PHE A 18 -1.70 -9.73 -1.30
CA PHE A 18 -1.55 -10.13 0.11
C PHE A 18 -2.89 -10.56 0.71
N HIS A 19 -3.93 -9.73 0.54
CA HIS A 19 -5.24 -9.98 1.15
C HIS A 19 -6.08 -11.05 0.43
N ASN A 20 -6.05 -11.10 -0.90
CA ASN A 20 -6.92 -11.98 -1.69
C ASN A 20 -6.25 -13.27 -2.17
N LYS A 21 -4.91 -13.31 -2.22
CA LYS A 21 -4.16 -14.45 -2.79
C LYS A 21 -3.18 -15.10 -1.80
N GLY A 22 -3.10 -14.58 -0.56
CA GLY A 22 -2.14 -15.05 0.44
C GLY A 22 -0.68 -14.83 0.03
N ALA A 23 -0.43 -13.84 -0.85
CA ALA A 23 0.91 -13.43 -1.23
C ALA A 23 1.64 -12.80 -0.02
N PRO A 24 2.97 -12.65 -0.05
CA PRO A 24 3.70 -11.90 0.97
C PRO A 24 3.33 -10.41 0.97
N THR A 25 3.65 -9.72 2.07
CA THR A 25 3.37 -8.28 2.24
C THR A 25 4.01 -7.44 1.13
N PRO A 26 3.48 -6.24 0.80
CA PRO A 26 3.95 -5.43 -0.31
C PRO A 26 5.44 -5.09 -0.23
N ASP A 27 5.97 -4.88 0.97
CA ASP A 27 7.40 -4.61 1.18
C ASP A 27 8.30 -5.80 0.80
N VAL A 28 7.79 -7.02 0.91
CA VAL A 28 8.50 -8.27 0.56
C VAL A 28 8.25 -8.63 -0.90
N ALA A 29 7.00 -8.55 -1.37
CA ALA A 29 6.62 -8.87 -2.74
C ALA A 29 7.35 -7.98 -3.76
N LEU A 30 7.53 -6.70 -3.43
CA LEU A 30 8.19 -5.72 -4.27
C LEU A 30 9.69 -5.55 -3.96
N ALA A 31 10.23 -6.24 -2.94
CA ALA A 31 11.63 -6.13 -2.51
C ALA A 31 12.64 -6.49 -3.62
N THR A 32 12.21 -7.32 -4.57
CA THR A 32 13.02 -7.74 -5.74
C THR A 32 13.25 -6.61 -6.74
N LYS A 33 12.35 -5.61 -6.77
CA LYS A 33 12.38 -4.48 -7.70
C LYS A 33 12.76 -3.17 -7.02
N TYR A 34 12.34 -2.99 -5.77
CA TYR A 34 12.48 -1.73 -5.04
C TYR A 34 12.98 -1.98 -3.62
N PRO A 35 13.75 -1.04 -3.03
CA PRO A 35 14.13 -1.14 -1.63
C PRO A 35 12.89 -1.11 -0.71
N PRO A 36 12.79 -1.97 0.32
CA PRO A 36 11.66 -2.02 1.25
C PRO A 36 11.33 -0.65 1.88
N LYS A 37 12.36 0.15 2.21
CA LYS A 37 12.17 1.50 2.75
C LYS A 37 11.45 2.45 1.77
N VAL A 38 11.71 2.32 0.48
CA VAL A 38 11.10 3.14 -0.57
C VAL A 38 9.65 2.71 -0.81
N ILE A 39 9.38 1.41 -0.75
CA ILE A 39 8.03 0.85 -0.83
C ILE A 39 7.18 1.37 0.34
N LEU A 40 7.67 1.25 1.57
CA LEU A 40 6.96 1.74 2.75
C LEU A 40 6.73 3.26 2.69
N ALA A 41 7.74 4.04 2.30
CA ALA A 41 7.57 5.49 2.13
C ALA A 41 6.53 5.85 1.04
N LYS A 42 6.37 5.01 0.00
CA LYS A 42 5.29 5.18 -0.98
C LYS A 42 3.93 4.82 -0.40
N MET A 43 3.84 3.73 0.37
CA MET A 43 2.61 3.33 1.04
C MET A 43 2.15 4.39 2.04
N GLU A 44 3.06 4.96 2.83
CA GLU A 44 2.76 6.04 3.79
C GLU A 44 2.15 7.25 3.08
N LYS A 45 2.72 7.68 1.95
CA LYS A 45 2.14 8.74 1.11
C LYS A 45 0.76 8.41 0.57
N LEU A 46 0.49 7.14 0.27
CA LEU A 46 -0.82 6.72 -0.21
C LEU A 46 -1.85 6.71 0.94
N VAL A 47 -1.41 6.48 2.18
CA VAL A 47 -2.26 6.65 3.36
C VAL A 47 -2.56 8.12 3.62
N GLU A 48 -1.56 8.99 3.54
CA GLU A 48 -1.76 10.45 3.64
C GLU A 48 -2.71 10.99 2.55
N GLN A 49 -2.80 10.30 1.41
CA GLN A 49 -3.72 10.62 0.31
C GLN A 49 -5.11 9.97 0.45
N GLY A 50 -5.36 9.18 1.50
CA GLY A 50 -6.62 8.43 1.68
C GLY A 50 -6.86 7.34 0.63
N LYS A 51 -5.78 6.80 0.05
CA LYS A 51 -5.84 5.72 -0.97
C LYS A 51 -5.49 4.35 -0.39
N LEU A 52 -4.76 4.34 0.71
CA LEU A 52 -4.49 3.15 1.51
C LEU A 52 -4.93 3.43 2.94
N ASP A 53 -5.34 2.40 3.65
CA ASP A 53 -5.59 2.48 5.08
C ASP A 53 -5.01 1.24 5.77
N TYR A 54 -4.64 1.38 7.04
CA TYR A 54 -4.05 0.29 7.81
C TYR A 54 -4.43 0.36 9.28
N GLY A 55 -4.80 -0.79 9.84
CA GLY A 55 -5.20 -0.86 11.25
C GLY A 55 -4.02 -1.01 12.21
N VAL A 56 -3.09 -1.93 11.91
CA VAL A 56 -1.99 -2.29 12.84
C VAL A 56 -0.62 -1.97 12.25
N SER A 57 -0.44 -2.13 10.95
CA SER A 57 0.85 -1.96 10.30
C SER A 57 0.71 -1.56 8.84
N LEU A 58 1.58 -0.64 8.40
CA LEU A 58 1.62 -0.20 7.01
C LEU A 58 1.85 -1.34 6.02
N ARG A 59 2.55 -2.41 6.42
CA ARG A 59 2.79 -3.61 5.61
C ARG A 59 1.53 -4.41 5.29
N THR A 60 0.49 -4.24 6.10
CA THR A 60 -0.79 -4.94 5.94
C THR A 60 -1.89 -3.98 5.48
N ALA A 61 -1.52 -2.84 4.89
CA ALA A 61 -2.48 -1.85 4.41
C ALA A 61 -3.43 -2.45 3.37
N TRP A 62 -4.68 -2.02 3.39
CA TRP A 62 -5.68 -2.31 2.37
C TRP A 62 -5.85 -1.11 1.45
N VAL A 63 -6.30 -1.38 0.23
CA VAL A 63 -6.66 -0.31 -0.71
C VAL A 63 -7.99 0.27 -0.24
N GLU A 64 -7.96 1.55 0.12
CA GLU A 64 -9.19 2.27 0.43
C GLU A 64 -9.92 2.46 -0.90
N LYS A 65 -11.11 1.87 -1.03
CA LYS A 65 -12.01 2.26 -2.12
C LYS A 65 -12.26 3.74 -1.90
N VAL A 66 -11.88 4.56 -2.89
CA VAL A 66 -12.29 5.97 -2.96
C VAL A 66 -13.81 5.98 -3.04
N ALA A 67 -14.45 5.87 -1.87
CA ALA A 67 -15.86 6.10 -1.70
C ALA A 67 -15.98 7.61 -1.64
N ASP A 68 -16.53 8.17 -2.70
CA ASP A 68 -17.18 9.47 -2.69
C ASP A 68 -18.04 9.58 -1.42
N GLY A 69 -17.50 10.25 -0.38
CA GLY A 69 -18.26 10.81 0.73
C GLY A 69 -18.72 9.92 1.90
N ALA A 70 -17.84 9.16 2.57
CA ALA A 70 -18.18 8.67 3.92
C ALA A 70 -16.99 8.70 4.89
N PRO A 71 -17.10 9.36 6.06
CA PRO A 71 -16.08 9.34 7.10
C PRO A 71 -16.15 7.99 7.83
N GLY A 72 -15.20 7.10 7.55
CA GLY A 72 -15.00 5.84 8.26
C GLY A 72 -13.85 5.94 9.26
N GLY A 73 -13.84 6.98 10.10
CA GLY A 73 -12.95 7.02 11.26
C GLY A 73 -13.53 6.13 12.37
N LEU A 74 -12.74 5.14 12.79
CA LEU A 74 -12.99 4.40 14.04
C LEU A 74 -12.81 5.32 15.25
#